data_AF-M1P7F5-F1
#
_entry.id   AF-M1P7F5-F1
#
_cell.length_a   1.000
_cell.length_b   1.000
_cell.length_c   1.000
_cell.angle_alpha   90.00
_cell.angle_beta   90.00
_cell.angle_gamma   90.00
#
_symmetry.space_group_name_H-M   'P 1'
#
loop_
_entity.id
_entity.type
_entity.pdbx_description
1 polymer ?
#
loop_
_entity_poly.entity_id
_entity_poly.type
_entity_poly.pdbx_seq_one_letter_code
_entity_poly.pdbx_strand_id
1 'polypeptide(L)'
;MTPIRQAERLSDGTTVFALPAGLKWVARHDLSNYLRGRRFTDVCVNAPVKAFANWRHQHEFVDHPDGTLITDTVSTRLPFSTIKPMFAYRQHQLIADFRFLDRISHLQPEHPLTVAVTGSRGLVGRALTAQLRTAGHEVIQLVRNEPKAGQRRWDPSSPAADLLDGVDVLVHLAGEPIFGRFNDSHKQAIRNSRVEPTTQLARLVAESPSVTTMISGSAVGYYGAEPGEDILTEDSGPGEGFLAEVVRDWETATAAATGAGKRVVTLRTGVVLSGRGGMLPVLKALFSTGLGGSFGDGNFWFSWIGLDDLTDIIVRSALDPAIVGPINGVSPEPVLNRDMVAELAGQLHRPAVIPIPTLGPTLLLGREGAHQLALADQRAVPAAMEAAGHVFRYPTLGAALAHELGGEELWAEPKGEPVGELTD
;
A
#
# COMPACT_ATOMS: atom_id res chain seq x y z
N MET A 1 12.59 8.02 4.30
CA MET A 1 12.15 9.24 5.01
C MET A 1 10.66 9.10 5.32
N THR A 2 10.22 9.41 6.54
CA THR A 2 8.82 9.18 6.96
C THR A 2 8.24 10.43 7.64
N PRO A 3 7.09 10.98 7.21
CA PRO A 3 6.48 12.12 7.89
C PRO A 3 6.01 11.72 9.30
N ILE A 4 6.34 12.53 10.31
CA ILE A 4 5.91 12.33 11.71
C ILE A 4 5.10 13.50 12.26
N ARG A 5 5.19 14.67 11.62
CA ARG A 5 4.32 15.83 11.79
C ARG A 5 4.18 16.52 10.44
N GLN A 6 2.99 16.98 10.09
CA GLN A 6 2.72 17.70 8.85
C GLN A 6 2.27 19.13 9.17
N ALA A 7 2.58 20.07 8.28
CA ALA A 7 1.99 21.39 8.32
C ALA A 7 0.49 21.30 7.96
N GLU A 8 -0.33 22.15 8.57
CA GLU A 8 -1.77 22.19 8.34
C GLU A 8 -2.13 22.88 7.01
N ARG A 9 -1.25 23.73 6.49
CA ARG A 9 -1.48 24.55 5.29
C ARG A 9 -0.20 24.63 4.47
N LEU A 10 -0.34 24.92 3.17
CA LEU A 10 0.78 25.12 2.25
C LEU A 10 1.42 26.51 2.35
N SER A 11 0.75 27.47 3.00
CA SER A 11 1.24 28.84 3.18
C SER A 11 2.38 28.96 4.18
N ASP A 12 2.33 28.14 5.23
CA ASP A 12 3.19 28.25 6.40
C ASP A 12 3.22 26.93 7.19
N GLY A 13 3.92 26.92 8.33
CA GLY A 13 4.03 25.75 9.19
C GLY A 13 5.20 24.85 8.83
N THR A 14 5.34 23.77 9.61
CA THR A 14 6.50 22.87 9.51
C THR A 14 6.08 21.42 9.40
N THR A 15 6.69 20.72 8.45
CA THR A 15 6.61 19.27 8.32
C THR A 15 7.91 18.66 8.84
N VAL A 16 7.79 17.70 9.75
CA VAL A 16 8.93 16.99 10.32
C VAL A 16 8.95 15.57 9.78
N PHE A 17 10.06 15.18 9.20
CA PHE A 17 10.31 13.84 8.69
C PHE A 17 11.34 13.13 9.55
N ALA A 18 11.06 11.87 9.89
CA ALA A 18 12.03 10.96 10.46
C ALA A 18 12.98 10.42 9.37
N LEU A 19 14.25 10.36 9.72
CA LEU A 19 15.35 9.77 8.97
C LEU A 19 15.93 8.58 9.76
N PRO A 20 16.77 7.73 9.12
CA PRO A 20 17.50 6.68 9.82
C PRO A 20 18.31 7.20 11.02
N ALA A 21 18.61 6.31 11.97
CA ALA A 21 19.37 6.62 13.19
C ALA A 21 18.76 7.74 14.07
N GLY A 22 17.44 7.91 14.03
CA GLY A 22 16.73 8.89 14.88
C GLY A 22 16.89 10.36 14.43
N LEU A 23 17.58 10.60 13.32
CA LEU A 23 17.71 11.92 12.73
C LEU A 23 16.35 12.45 12.27
N LYS A 24 16.20 13.78 12.25
CA LYS A 24 14.99 14.46 11.80
C LYS A 24 15.32 15.50 10.73
N TRP A 25 14.52 15.54 9.68
CA TRP A 25 14.54 16.59 8.66
C TRP A 25 13.33 17.49 8.88
N VAL A 26 13.55 18.78 9.06
CA VAL A 26 12.49 19.76 9.32
C VAL A 26 12.36 20.65 8.10
N ALA A 27 11.26 20.46 7.37
CA ALA A 27 10.84 21.33 6.28
C ALA A 27 9.87 22.39 6.83
N ARG A 28 9.96 23.61 6.30
CA ARG A 28 9.07 24.72 6.62
C ARG A 28 8.55 25.32 5.31
N HIS A 29 7.24 25.57 5.24
CA HIS A 29 6.69 26.34 4.13
C HIS A 29 7.08 27.82 4.26
N ASP A 30 7.56 28.41 3.17
CA ASP A 30 8.02 29.79 3.10
C ASP A 30 6.88 30.73 2.66
N LEU A 31 6.26 31.41 3.62
CA LEU A 31 5.17 32.36 3.40
C LEU A 31 5.52 33.45 2.38
N SER A 32 6.79 33.87 2.31
CA SER A 32 7.22 34.91 1.37
C SER A 32 7.16 34.48 -0.10
N ASN A 33 7.10 33.17 -0.35
CA ASN A 33 7.03 32.58 -1.69
C ASN A 33 5.72 31.80 -1.92
N TYR A 34 4.69 32.05 -1.12
CA TYR A 34 3.37 31.46 -1.27
C TYR A 34 2.46 32.34 -2.14
N LEU A 35 1.78 31.72 -3.10
CA LEU A 35 0.69 32.33 -3.86
C LEU A 35 -0.47 31.32 -3.90
N ARG A 36 -1.62 31.68 -3.31
CA ARG A 36 -2.76 30.77 -3.16
C ARG A 36 -3.18 30.20 -4.52
N GLY A 37 -3.24 28.88 -4.62
CA GLY A 37 -3.64 28.16 -5.84
C GLY A 37 -2.61 28.16 -6.97
N ARG A 38 -1.44 28.80 -6.80
CA ARG A 38 -0.43 28.95 -7.86
C ARG A 38 0.98 28.56 -7.44
N ARG A 39 1.37 28.75 -6.17
CA ARG A 39 2.73 28.47 -5.72
C ARG A 39 2.83 28.21 -4.22
N PHE A 40 3.66 27.26 -3.84
CA PHE A 40 4.20 27.17 -2.48
C PHE A 40 5.66 26.73 -2.52
N THR A 41 6.38 26.97 -1.43
CA THR A 41 7.82 26.66 -1.35
C THR A 41 8.17 26.02 -0.02
N ASP A 42 8.87 24.89 -0.08
CA ASP A 42 9.46 24.20 1.06
C ASP A 42 10.93 24.60 1.22
N VAL A 43 11.31 24.98 2.44
CA VAL A 43 12.72 25.18 2.80
C VAL A 43 13.12 24.26 3.94
N CYS A 44 14.31 23.69 3.85
CA CYS A 44 14.87 22.93 4.95
C CYS A 44 15.48 23.89 5.98
N VAL A 45 14.98 23.83 7.22
CA VAL A 45 15.42 24.74 8.30
C VAL A 45 16.51 24.15 9.19
N ASN A 46 16.80 22.85 9.06
CA ASN A 46 17.91 22.20 9.74
C ASN A 46 18.88 21.55 8.74
N ALA A 47 20.04 21.07 9.19
CA ALA A 47 21.00 20.39 8.31
C ALA A 47 21.40 19.04 8.92
N PRO A 48 20.46 18.08 9.04
CA PRO A 48 20.73 16.81 9.71
C PRO A 48 21.77 15.97 8.96
N VAL A 49 21.88 16.17 7.65
CA VAL A 49 22.93 15.65 6.79
C VAL A 49 23.35 16.80 5.87
N LYS A 50 24.67 17.04 5.72
CA LYS A 50 25.19 18.15 4.88
C LYS A 50 24.62 18.14 3.44
N ALA A 51 24.33 16.96 2.91
CA ALA A 51 23.73 16.77 1.60
C ALA A 51 22.31 17.37 1.46
N PHE A 52 21.56 17.51 2.56
CA PHE A 52 20.22 18.09 2.59
C PHE A 52 20.20 19.55 3.08
N ALA A 53 21.37 20.14 3.34
CA ALA A 53 21.47 21.55 3.72
C ALA A 53 21.15 22.45 2.52
N ASN A 54 20.58 23.63 2.79
CA ASN A 54 20.17 24.61 1.78
C ASN A 54 19.15 24.10 0.75
N TRP A 55 18.38 23.07 1.09
CA TRP A 55 17.25 22.64 0.27
C TRP A 55 16.17 23.72 0.23
N ARG A 56 15.85 24.20 -0.97
CA ARG A 56 14.66 25.00 -1.27
C ARG A 56 13.97 24.37 -2.47
N HIS A 57 12.69 24.06 -2.35
CA HIS A 57 11.89 23.43 -3.39
C HIS A 57 10.61 24.23 -3.57
N GLN A 58 10.53 24.92 -4.70
CA GLN A 58 9.35 25.67 -5.14
C GLN A 58 8.49 24.79 -6.04
N HIS A 59 7.19 24.81 -5.80
CA HIS A 59 6.17 24.12 -6.60
C HIS A 59 5.27 25.19 -7.20
N GLU A 60 5.25 25.29 -8.53
CA GLU A 60 4.44 26.26 -9.28
C GLU A 60 3.39 25.53 -10.11
N PHE A 61 2.18 26.10 -10.18
CA PHE A 61 1.00 25.52 -10.80
C PHE A 61 0.42 26.55 -11.77
N VAL A 62 0.38 26.19 -13.06
CA VAL A 62 -0.11 27.07 -14.13
C VAL A 62 -1.15 26.33 -14.96
N ASP A 63 -2.15 27.07 -15.44
CA ASP A 63 -3.16 26.55 -16.35
C ASP A 63 -2.51 26.17 -17.70
N HIS A 64 -2.77 24.95 -18.16
CA HIS A 64 -2.32 24.42 -19.43
C HIS A 64 -3.55 23.98 -20.24
N PRO A 65 -3.55 24.01 -21.58
CA PRO A 65 -4.74 23.61 -22.36
C PRO A 65 -5.26 22.22 -22.01
N ASP A 66 -4.37 21.31 -21.63
CA ASP A 66 -4.67 19.93 -21.24
C ASP A 66 -4.83 19.71 -19.72
N GLY A 67 -4.82 20.77 -18.89
CA GLY A 67 -4.96 20.67 -17.43
C GLY A 67 -4.06 21.62 -16.65
N THR A 68 -3.19 21.09 -15.79
CA THR A 68 -2.27 21.89 -14.97
C THR A 68 -0.82 21.51 -15.27
N LEU A 69 -0.02 22.51 -15.65
CA LEU A 69 1.43 22.37 -15.71
C LEU A 69 2.01 22.64 -14.30
N ILE A 70 2.76 21.67 -13.78
CA ILE A 70 3.45 21.79 -12.50
C ILE A 70 4.95 21.92 -12.76
N THR A 71 5.56 22.99 -12.25
CA THR A 71 7.00 23.22 -12.33
C THR A 71 7.62 23.11 -10.95
N ASP A 72 8.47 22.10 -10.76
CA ASP A 72 9.28 21.91 -9.56
C ASP A 72 10.66 22.55 -9.76
N THR A 73 10.96 23.63 -9.02
CA THR A 73 12.29 24.26 -9.01
C THR A 73 13.00 23.98 -7.70
N VAL A 74 14.13 23.28 -7.75
CA VAL A 74 14.92 22.92 -6.56
C VAL A 74 16.28 23.61 -6.56
N SER A 75 16.56 24.35 -5.49
CA SER A 75 17.91 24.78 -5.13
C SER A 75 18.49 23.80 -4.12
N THR A 76 19.58 23.12 -4.51
CA THR A 76 20.27 22.14 -3.67
C THR A 76 21.71 21.97 -4.13
N ARG A 77 22.55 21.36 -3.28
CA ARG A 77 23.92 20.93 -3.64
C ARG A 77 23.97 19.54 -4.27
N LEU A 78 22.86 18.81 -4.25
CA LEU A 78 22.78 17.47 -4.82
C LEU A 78 22.80 17.55 -6.35
N PRO A 79 23.58 16.69 -7.03
CA PRO A 79 23.49 16.55 -8.49
C PRO A 79 22.07 16.16 -8.91
N PHE A 80 21.64 16.66 -10.07
CA PHE A 80 20.31 16.35 -10.63
C PHE A 80 20.04 14.84 -10.72
N SER A 81 21.03 14.05 -11.15
CA SER A 81 20.91 12.58 -11.24
C SER A 81 20.57 11.89 -9.92
N THR A 82 20.90 12.50 -8.77
CA THR A 82 20.60 11.96 -7.43
C THR A 82 19.16 12.22 -7.01
N ILE A 83 18.55 13.32 -7.49
CA ILE A 83 17.18 13.72 -7.13
C ILE A 83 16.16 13.38 -8.22
N LYS A 84 16.60 13.12 -9.46
CA LYS A 84 15.74 12.75 -10.59
C LYS A 84 14.75 11.63 -10.24
N PRO A 85 15.14 10.50 -9.62
CA PRO A 85 14.19 9.44 -9.25
C PRO A 85 13.08 9.90 -8.30
N MET A 86 13.39 10.82 -7.38
CA MET A 86 12.40 11.40 -6.46
C MET A 86 11.36 12.22 -7.23
N PHE A 87 11.78 12.97 -8.24
CA PHE A 87 10.87 13.78 -9.07
C PHE A 87 10.06 12.93 -10.04
N ALA A 88 10.65 11.89 -10.63
CA ALA A 88 9.91 10.93 -11.45
C ALA A 88 8.79 10.29 -10.62
N TYR A 89 9.11 9.75 -9.44
CA TYR A 89 8.11 9.18 -8.53
C TYR A 89 7.00 10.18 -8.19
N ARG A 90 7.34 11.44 -7.86
CA ARG A 90 6.34 12.49 -7.56
C ARG A 90 5.40 12.73 -8.73
N GLN A 91 5.91 12.82 -9.95
CA GLN A 91 5.11 13.04 -11.16
C GLN A 91 4.19 11.85 -11.42
N HIS A 92 4.74 10.62 -11.47
CA HIS A 92 3.97 9.42 -11.75
C HIS A 92 2.92 9.14 -10.68
N GLN A 93 3.27 9.26 -9.39
CA GLN A 93 2.32 9.09 -8.29
C GLN A 93 1.17 10.10 -8.38
N LEU A 94 1.47 11.39 -8.56
CA LEU A 94 0.45 12.45 -8.59
C LEU A 94 -0.51 12.24 -9.75
N ILE A 95 0.02 11.95 -10.95
CA ILE A 95 -0.79 11.69 -12.14
C ILE A 95 -1.62 10.43 -11.97
N ALA A 96 -1.05 9.34 -11.43
CA ALA A 96 -1.76 8.10 -11.21
C ALA A 96 -2.88 8.25 -10.17
N ASP A 97 -2.66 8.99 -9.08
CA ASP A 97 -3.67 9.29 -8.06
C ASP A 97 -4.87 10.05 -8.67
N PHE A 98 -4.63 11.11 -9.45
CA PHE A 98 -5.72 11.84 -10.12
C PHE A 98 -6.44 10.97 -11.15
N ARG A 99 -5.70 10.21 -11.97
CA ARG A 99 -6.32 9.29 -12.94
C ARG A 99 -7.18 8.23 -12.26
N PHE A 100 -6.77 7.73 -11.09
CA PHE A 100 -7.58 6.80 -10.31
C PHE A 100 -8.88 7.46 -9.83
N LEU A 101 -8.79 8.64 -9.21
CA LEU A 101 -9.96 9.39 -8.72
C LEU A 101 -10.94 9.75 -9.85
N ASP A 102 -10.42 10.13 -11.01
CA ASP A 102 -11.22 10.41 -12.20
C ASP A 102 -11.98 9.17 -12.68
N ARG A 103 -11.31 8.01 -12.78
CA ARG A 103 -11.95 6.73 -13.18
C ARG A 103 -13.10 6.34 -12.27
N ILE A 104 -12.97 6.57 -10.96
CA ILE A 104 -13.99 6.21 -9.97
C ILE A 104 -14.91 7.37 -9.60
N SER A 105 -14.84 8.50 -10.30
CA SER A 105 -15.63 9.71 -9.99
C SER A 105 -17.14 9.42 -9.97
N HIS A 106 -17.61 8.53 -10.84
CA HIS A 106 -19.00 8.08 -10.90
C HIS A 106 -19.47 7.26 -9.68
N LEU A 107 -18.53 6.79 -8.85
CA LEU A 107 -18.81 6.06 -7.59
C LEU A 107 -18.75 6.97 -6.36
N GLN A 108 -18.42 8.26 -6.53
CA GLN A 108 -18.29 9.17 -5.40
C GLN A 108 -19.65 9.40 -4.73
N PRO A 109 -19.74 9.27 -3.40
CA PRO A 109 -20.96 9.55 -2.66
C PRO A 109 -21.27 11.05 -2.65
N GLU A 110 -22.53 11.40 -2.38
CA GLU A 110 -22.96 12.81 -2.25
C GLU A 110 -22.22 13.56 -1.13
N HIS A 111 -21.77 12.82 -0.11
CA HIS A 111 -21.01 13.33 1.02
C HIS A 111 -19.78 12.46 1.29
N PRO A 112 -18.65 13.05 1.74
CA PRO A 112 -17.49 12.29 2.15
C PRO A 112 -17.82 11.18 3.16
N LEU A 113 -17.31 9.97 2.92
CA LEU A 113 -17.41 8.88 3.89
C LEU A 113 -16.48 9.10 5.08
N THR A 114 -16.91 8.60 6.23
CA THR A 114 -16.07 8.37 7.41
C THR A 114 -15.63 6.91 7.45
N VAL A 115 -14.34 6.69 7.23
CA VAL A 115 -13.74 5.34 7.14
C VAL A 115 -12.91 5.04 8.38
N ALA A 116 -13.30 4.00 9.13
CA ALA A 116 -12.51 3.50 10.25
C ALA A 116 -11.46 2.50 9.77
N VAL A 117 -10.19 2.68 10.16
CA VAL A 117 -9.08 1.84 9.68
C VAL A 117 -8.28 1.27 10.85
N THR A 118 -8.37 -0.04 11.07
CA THR A 118 -7.40 -0.77 11.90
C THR A 118 -6.13 -1.03 11.10
N GLY A 119 -4.99 -1.24 11.75
CA GLY A 119 -3.72 -1.43 11.01
C GLY A 119 -3.26 -0.18 10.26
N SER A 120 -3.87 0.98 10.52
CA SER A 120 -3.59 2.27 9.85
C SER A 120 -2.16 2.78 9.98
N ARG A 121 -1.35 2.19 10.87
CA ARG A 121 0.08 2.50 11.02
C ARG A 121 0.99 1.56 10.24
N GLY A 122 0.47 0.47 9.66
CA GLY A 122 1.20 -0.47 8.82
C GLY A 122 1.48 0.08 7.42
N LEU A 123 2.12 -0.73 6.56
CA LEU A 123 2.48 -0.35 5.20
C LEU A 123 1.25 0.07 4.37
N VAL A 124 0.31 -0.87 4.19
CA VAL A 124 -0.94 -0.66 3.43
C VAL A 124 -1.81 0.38 4.10
N GLY A 125 -2.04 0.26 5.42
CA GLY A 125 -2.92 1.17 6.15
C GLY A 125 -2.49 2.64 6.12
N ARG A 126 -1.17 2.94 6.08
CA ARG A 126 -0.68 4.31 5.94
C ARG A 126 -0.93 4.88 4.54
N ALA A 127 -0.67 4.09 3.50
CA ALA A 127 -0.92 4.50 2.12
C ALA A 127 -2.41 4.73 1.89
N LEU A 128 -3.26 3.78 2.31
CA LEU A 128 -4.71 3.89 2.25
C LEU A 128 -5.25 5.12 3.01
N THR A 129 -4.76 5.37 4.23
CA THR A 129 -5.20 6.54 5.02
C THR A 129 -4.85 7.85 4.31
N ALA A 130 -3.68 7.92 3.67
CA ALA A 130 -3.29 9.09 2.90
C ALA A 130 -4.18 9.26 1.66
N GLN A 131 -4.40 8.18 0.91
CA GLN A 131 -5.20 8.19 -0.31
C GLN A 131 -6.67 8.58 -0.03
N LEU A 132 -7.32 7.99 0.98
CA LEU A 132 -8.69 8.32 1.37
C LEU A 132 -8.84 9.80 1.73
N ARG A 133 -7.88 10.35 2.48
CA ARG A 133 -7.89 11.78 2.84
C ARG A 133 -7.66 12.68 1.63
N THR A 134 -6.74 12.31 0.73
CA THR A 134 -6.54 13.04 -0.54
C THR A 134 -7.80 13.00 -1.42
N ALA A 135 -8.56 11.91 -1.38
CA ALA A 135 -9.85 11.77 -2.05
C ALA A 135 -11.00 12.55 -1.37
N GLY A 136 -10.73 13.22 -0.22
CA GLY A 136 -11.70 14.02 0.50
C GLY A 136 -12.50 13.28 1.56
N HIS A 137 -12.22 12.00 1.82
CA HIS A 137 -12.87 11.22 2.88
C HIS A 137 -12.23 11.43 4.26
N GLU A 138 -13.04 11.24 5.29
CA GLU A 138 -12.56 11.28 6.67
C GLU A 138 -12.04 9.91 7.09
N VAL A 139 -10.93 9.88 7.84
CA VAL A 139 -10.31 8.63 8.29
C VAL A 139 -10.14 8.61 9.80
N ILE A 140 -10.86 7.70 10.45
CA ILE A 140 -10.74 7.40 11.88
C ILE A 140 -9.76 6.25 12.05
N GLN A 141 -8.57 6.55 12.58
CA GLN A 141 -7.56 5.53 12.81
C GLN A 141 -7.84 4.78 14.11
N LEU A 142 -8.07 3.47 14.01
CA LEU A 142 -8.24 2.57 15.14
C LEU A 142 -6.86 2.01 15.56
N VAL A 143 -6.38 2.39 16.74
CA VAL A 143 -5.01 2.13 17.18
C VAL A 143 -4.96 1.34 18.50
N ARG A 144 -4.03 0.39 18.60
CA ARG A 144 -3.86 -0.45 19.81
C ARG A 144 -3.21 0.28 20.99
N ASN A 145 -2.35 1.25 20.69
CA ASN A 145 -1.62 2.05 21.67
C ASN A 145 -2.36 3.36 21.94
N GLU A 146 -1.80 4.20 22.81
CA GLU A 146 -2.35 5.52 23.11
C GLU A 146 -2.76 6.29 21.84
N PRO A 147 -4.05 6.66 21.71
CA PRO A 147 -4.56 7.38 20.56
C PRO A 147 -4.08 8.83 20.57
N LYS A 148 -3.83 9.37 19.38
CA LYS A 148 -3.70 10.82 19.19
C LYS A 148 -5.09 11.44 19.02
N ALA A 149 -5.17 12.77 19.04
CA ALA A 149 -6.40 13.48 18.68
C ALA A 149 -6.96 12.96 17.33
N GLY A 150 -8.27 12.68 17.30
CA GLY A 150 -8.97 12.10 16.14
C GLY A 150 -8.76 10.59 15.93
N GLN A 151 -7.95 9.92 16.75
CA GLN A 151 -7.80 8.45 16.73
C GLN A 151 -8.67 7.83 17.82
N ARG A 152 -9.11 6.58 17.62
CA ARG A 152 -9.81 5.81 18.65
C ARG A 152 -8.93 4.67 19.13
N ARG A 153 -8.92 4.44 20.44
CA ARG A 153 -8.25 3.27 21.02
C ARG A 153 -9.04 2.02 20.66
N TRP A 154 -8.36 1.02 20.13
CA TRP A 154 -8.93 -0.27 19.78
C TRP A 154 -8.22 -1.37 20.55
N ASP A 155 -8.98 -2.06 21.40
CA ASP A 155 -8.57 -3.31 22.01
C ASP A 155 -9.05 -4.47 21.11
N PRO A 156 -8.14 -5.27 20.53
CA PRO A 156 -8.52 -6.40 19.68
C PRO A 156 -9.33 -7.48 20.38
N SER A 157 -9.21 -7.61 21.70
CA SER A 157 -9.88 -8.65 22.49
C SER A 157 -11.23 -8.20 23.02
N SER A 158 -11.42 -6.90 23.22
CA SER A 158 -12.64 -6.31 23.77
C SER A 158 -12.82 -4.89 23.24
N PRO A 159 -13.19 -4.74 21.96
CA PRO A 159 -13.36 -3.41 21.38
C PRO A 159 -14.54 -2.69 22.06
N ALA A 160 -14.41 -1.37 22.25
CA ALA A 160 -15.46 -0.56 22.85
C ALA A 160 -16.74 -0.57 22.00
N ALA A 161 -17.91 -0.49 22.64
CA ALA A 161 -19.20 -0.53 21.94
C ALA A 161 -19.39 0.67 20.99
N ASP A 162 -18.86 1.83 21.36
CA ASP A 162 -18.91 3.10 20.59
C ASP A 162 -17.77 3.22 19.56
N LEU A 163 -16.94 2.18 19.37
CA LEU A 163 -15.75 2.23 18.52
C LEU A 163 -16.07 2.64 17.08
N LEU A 164 -17.26 2.30 16.58
CA LEU A 164 -17.72 2.53 15.21
C LEU A 164 -18.80 3.61 15.09
N ASP A 165 -19.02 4.42 16.13
CA ASP A 165 -20.00 5.52 16.06
C ASP A 165 -19.63 6.52 14.97
N GLY A 166 -20.60 6.87 14.11
CA GLY A 166 -20.40 7.80 12.98
C GLY A 166 -19.48 7.27 11.88
N VAL A 167 -19.26 5.96 11.80
CA VAL A 167 -18.47 5.32 10.74
C VAL A 167 -19.40 4.77 9.66
N ASP A 168 -19.05 4.98 8.39
CA ASP A 168 -19.76 4.43 7.23
C ASP A 168 -19.14 3.10 6.75
N VAL A 169 -17.81 3.03 6.78
CA VAL A 169 -17.03 1.87 6.30
C VAL A 169 -15.95 1.49 7.31
N LEU A 170 -15.88 0.20 7.67
CA LEU A 170 -14.75 -0.35 8.42
C LEU A 170 -13.77 -1.05 7.47
N VAL A 171 -12.49 -0.68 7.55
CA VAL A 171 -11.38 -1.41 6.90
C VAL A 171 -10.50 -2.06 7.97
N HIS A 172 -10.50 -3.40 7.99
CA HIS A 172 -9.74 -4.21 8.93
C HIS A 172 -8.43 -4.75 8.32
N LEU A 173 -7.33 -4.01 8.48
CA LEU A 173 -5.99 -4.39 7.98
C LEU A 173 -5.02 -4.82 9.09
N ALA A 174 -5.48 -4.90 10.34
CA ALA A 174 -4.60 -5.28 11.44
C ALA A 174 -4.30 -6.79 11.42
N GLY A 175 -3.03 -7.14 11.58
CA GLY A 175 -2.59 -8.51 11.75
C GLY A 175 -1.14 -8.56 12.25
N GLU A 176 -0.81 -9.61 13.00
CA GLU A 176 0.57 -9.91 13.37
C GLU A 176 1.36 -10.31 12.10
N PRO A 177 2.60 -9.84 11.90
CA PRO A 177 3.45 -10.33 10.82
C PRO A 177 3.55 -11.86 10.85
N ILE A 178 3.43 -12.51 9.70
CA ILE A 178 3.50 -13.98 9.61
C ILE A 178 4.95 -14.47 9.80
N PHE A 179 5.93 -13.59 9.55
CA PHE A 179 7.36 -13.89 9.69
C PHE A 179 7.71 -14.43 11.08
N GLY A 180 8.29 -15.63 11.10
CA GLY A 180 8.69 -16.33 12.32
C GLY A 180 8.76 -17.83 12.05
N ARG A 181 9.32 -18.57 13.01
CA ARG A 181 9.39 -20.03 12.92
C ARG A 181 8.02 -20.63 13.22
N PHE A 182 7.50 -21.48 12.32
CA PHE A 182 6.19 -22.11 12.45
C PHE A 182 6.18 -23.24 13.50
N ASN A 183 6.24 -22.87 14.77
CA ASN A 183 5.92 -23.75 15.90
C ASN A 183 4.47 -23.53 16.36
N ASP A 184 3.97 -24.40 17.24
CA ASP A 184 2.57 -24.36 17.67
C ASP A 184 2.16 -23.04 18.32
N SER A 185 3.05 -22.43 19.11
CA SER A 185 2.78 -21.13 19.74
C SER A 185 2.70 -19.99 18.73
N HIS A 186 3.58 -19.96 17.73
CA HIS A 186 3.54 -18.98 16.64
C HIS A 186 2.29 -19.16 15.77
N LYS A 187 1.94 -20.41 15.44
CA LYS A 187 0.71 -20.75 14.70
C LYS A 187 -0.54 -20.27 15.46
N GLN A 188 -0.62 -20.55 16.76
CA GLN A 188 -1.73 -20.08 17.58
C GLN A 188 -1.76 -18.55 17.65
N ALA A 189 -0.61 -17.87 17.76
CA ALA A 189 -0.54 -16.42 17.75
C ALA A 189 -1.01 -15.81 16.40
N ILE A 190 -0.61 -16.42 15.27
CA ILE A 190 -1.08 -16.03 13.94
C ILE A 190 -2.61 -16.10 13.86
N ARG A 191 -3.21 -17.21 14.33
CA ARG A 191 -4.66 -17.40 14.33
C ARG A 191 -5.37 -16.41 15.26
N ASN A 192 -4.90 -16.29 16.51
CA ASN A 192 -5.50 -15.43 17.53
C ASN A 192 -5.41 -13.94 17.17
N SER A 193 -4.37 -13.52 16.44
CA SER A 193 -4.24 -12.14 15.99
C SER A 193 -5.17 -11.75 14.84
N ARG A 194 -5.87 -12.72 14.23
CA ARG A 194 -6.74 -12.53 13.06
C ARG A 194 -8.20 -12.86 13.37
N VAL A 195 -8.48 -14.10 13.79
CA VAL A 195 -9.85 -14.63 13.86
C VAL A 195 -10.67 -13.93 14.94
N GLU A 196 -10.19 -13.91 16.18
CA GLU A 196 -10.94 -13.33 17.30
C GLU A 196 -11.15 -11.80 17.13
N PRO A 197 -10.11 -10.99 16.81
CA PRO A 197 -10.30 -9.56 16.57
C PRO A 197 -11.26 -9.25 15.42
N THR A 198 -11.20 -10.03 14.33
CA THR A 198 -12.13 -9.89 13.20
C THR A 198 -13.56 -10.21 13.64
N THR A 199 -13.74 -11.28 14.43
CA THR A 199 -15.06 -11.68 14.95
C THR A 199 -15.67 -10.57 15.80
N GLN A 200 -14.89 -9.97 16.70
CA GLN A 200 -15.37 -8.89 17.58
C GLN A 200 -15.73 -7.64 16.78
N LEU A 201 -14.91 -7.26 15.80
CA LEU A 201 -15.21 -6.14 14.91
C LEU A 201 -16.45 -6.40 14.04
N ALA A 202 -16.62 -7.63 13.52
CA ALA A 202 -17.79 -7.98 12.73
C ALA A 202 -19.09 -7.90 13.53
N ARG A 203 -19.07 -8.19 14.83
CA ARG A 203 -20.20 -7.98 15.74
C ARG A 203 -20.53 -6.50 15.91
N LEU A 204 -19.53 -5.64 16.12
CA LEU A 204 -19.76 -4.19 16.18
C LEU A 204 -20.29 -3.64 14.86
N VAL A 205 -19.82 -4.15 13.71
CA VAL A 205 -20.36 -3.80 12.40
C VAL A 205 -21.83 -4.23 12.26
N ALA A 206 -22.17 -5.43 12.73
CA ALA A 206 -23.54 -5.94 12.71
C ALA A 206 -24.50 -5.08 13.54
N GLU A 207 -24.06 -4.61 14.69
CA GLU A 207 -24.85 -3.78 15.62
C GLU A 207 -24.89 -2.30 15.21
N SER A 208 -23.94 -1.83 14.40
CA SER A 208 -23.85 -0.44 14.00
C SER A 208 -24.98 -0.04 13.03
N PRO A 209 -25.72 1.05 13.31
CA PRO A 209 -26.73 1.55 12.39
C PRO A 209 -26.12 2.26 11.17
N SER A 210 -24.93 2.84 11.29
CA SER A 210 -24.30 3.65 10.24
C SER A 210 -23.35 2.86 9.33
N VAL A 211 -22.65 1.86 9.87
CA VAL A 211 -21.70 1.09 9.06
C VAL A 211 -22.47 0.29 8.02
N THR A 212 -22.15 0.50 6.75
CA THR A 212 -22.75 -0.23 5.63
C THR A 212 -21.84 -1.33 5.10
N THR A 213 -20.52 -1.15 5.28
CA THR A 213 -19.50 -1.99 4.63
C THR A 213 -18.37 -2.35 5.59
N MET A 214 -17.96 -3.62 5.57
CA MET A 214 -16.73 -4.10 6.19
C MET A 214 -15.79 -4.67 5.12
N ILE A 215 -14.60 -4.10 5.00
CA ILE A 215 -13.51 -4.65 4.18
C ILE A 215 -12.52 -5.30 5.14
N SER A 216 -12.41 -6.62 5.09
CA SER A 216 -11.47 -7.38 5.90
C SER A 216 -10.25 -7.80 5.07
N GLY A 217 -9.07 -7.68 5.65
CA GLY A 217 -7.89 -8.35 5.12
C GLY A 217 -8.13 -9.86 5.01
N SER A 218 -7.48 -10.47 4.02
CA SER A 218 -7.33 -11.91 3.82
C SER A 218 -5.96 -12.13 3.14
N ALA A 219 -5.71 -13.31 2.57
CA ALA A 219 -4.49 -13.58 1.81
C ALA A 219 -4.74 -14.62 0.71
N VAL A 220 -3.94 -14.59 -0.36
CA VAL A 220 -3.89 -15.67 -1.36
C VAL A 220 -3.52 -17.03 -0.76
N GLY A 221 -2.99 -17.05 0.46
CA GLY A 221 -2.85 -18.26 1.28
C GLY A 221 -4.14 -19.05 1.49
N TYR A 222 -5.32 -18.47 1.22
CA TYR A 222 -6.60 -19.19 1.11
C TYR A 222 -6.51 -20.41 0.20
N TYR A 223 -5.77 -20.30 -0.91
CA TYR A 223 -5.64 -21.34 -1.92
C TYR A 223 -4.60 -22.42 -1.54
N GLY A 224 -3.95 -22.32 -0.38
CA GLY A 224 -2.88 -23.23 0.01
C GLY A 224 -1.55 -22.94 -0.71
N ALA A 225 -0.50 -23.67 -0.34
CA ALA A 225 0.86 -23.41 -0.83
C ALA A 225 1.15 -24.01 -2.22
N GLU A 226 0.47 -25.11 -2.57
CA GLU A 226 0.65 -25.82 -3.84
C GLU A 226 -0.72 -26.20 -4.44
N PRO A 227 -1.56 -25.23 -4.84
CA PRO A 227 -2.86 -25.49 -5.48
C PRO A 227 -2.76 -26.17 -6.85
N GLY A 228 -1.57 -26.29 -7.43
CA GLY A 228 -1.35 -26.87 -8.77
C GLY A 228 -1.17 -25.79 -9.85
N GLU A 229 -1.22 -26.21 -11.13
CA GLU A 229 -0.96 -25.33 -12.28
C GLU A 229 -2.16 -24.46 -12.71
N ASP A 230 -3.30 -24.64 -12.05
CA ASP A 230 -4.54 -23.95 -12.40
C ASP A 230 -4.49 -22.46 -12.05
N ILE A 231 -5.17 -21.65 -12.87
CA ILE A 231 -5.40 -20.24 -12.58
C ILE A 231 -6.40 -20.14 -11.42
N LEU A 232 -6.04 -19.39 -10.38
CA LEU A 232 -6.86 -19.23 -9.18
C LEU A 232 -7.66 -17.94 -9.26
N THR A 233 -8.98 -18.07 -9.27
CA THR A 233 -9.92 -16.95 -9.20
C THR A 233 -10.59 -16.90 -7.84
N GLU A 234 -11.42 -15.90 -7.60
CA GLU A 234 -12.20 -15.76 -6.38
C GLU A 234 -13.19 -16.92 -6.15
N ASP A 235 -13.61 -17.59 -7.23
CA ASP A 235 -14.48 -18.78 -7.23
C ASP A 235 -13.74 -20.09 -6.92
N SER A 236 -12.40 -20.09 -6.97
CA SER A 236 -11.60 -21.27 -6.65
C SER A 236 -11.77 -21.63 -5.16
N GLY A 237 -11.82 -22.95 -4.89
CA GLY A 237 -11.97 -23.48 -3.54
C GLY A 237 -10.77 -23.20 -2.62
N PRO A 238 -10.93 -23.38 -1.29
CA PRO A 238 -9.81 -23.26 -0.38
C PRO A 238 -8.81 -24.40 -0.61
N GLY A 239 -7.54 -24.09 -0.41
CA GLY A 239 -6.48 -25.10 -0.39
C GLY A 239 -6.37 -25.81 0.97
N GLU A 240 -5.31 -26.58 1.09
CA GLU A 240 -4.98 -27.34 2.30
C GLU A 240 -3.82 -26.70 3.08
N GLY A 241 -3.66 -27.16 4.33
CA GLY A 241 -2.57 -26.76 5.21
C GLY A 241 -2.91 -25.60 6.14
N PHE A 242 -2.00 -25.34 7.08
CA PHE A 242 -2.23 -24.44 8.19
C PHE A 242 -2.62 -23.02 7.77
N LEU A 243 -1.92 -22.42 6.79
CA LEU A 243 -2.27 -21.07 6.34
C LEU A 243 -3.63 -21.00 5.64
N ALA A 244 -4.00 -22.02 4.86
CA ALA A 244 -5.31 -22.05 4.20
C ALA A 244 -6.44 -22.15 5.24
N GLU A 245 -6.27 -22.98 6.27
CA GLU A 245 -7.20 -23.07 7.40
C GLU A 245 -7.33 -21.73 8.15
N VAL A 246 -6.21 -21.07 8.45
CA VAL A 246 -6.21 -19.75 9.11
C VAL A 246 -6.96 -18.73 8.28
N VAL A 247 -6.72 -18.69 6.97
CA VAL A 247 -7.36 -17.71 6.09
C VAL A 247 -8.85 -18.00 5.95
N ARG A 248 -9.26 -19.26 5.80
CA ARG A 248 -10.68 -19.65 5.79
C ARG A 248 -11.40 -19.23 7.08
N ASP A 249 -10.78 -19.50 8.23
CA ASP A 249 -11.35 -19.11 9.52
C ASP A 249 -11.41 -17.59 9.68
N TRP A 250 -10.41 -16.88 9.15
CA TRP A 250 -10.35 -15.42 9.14
C TRP A 250 -11.46 -14.81 8.27
N GLU A 251 -11.69 -15.34 7.07
CA GLU A 251 -12.81 -14.90 6.22
C GLU A 251 -14.16 -15.20 6.90
N THR A 252 -14.31 -16.38 7.49
CA THR A 252 -15.52 -16.80 8.21
C THR A 252 -15.80 -15.92 9.44
N ALA A 253 -14.79 -15.37 10.09
CA ALA A 253 -14.94 -14.47 11.24
C ALA A 253 -15.75 -13.20 10.92
N THR A 254 -15.95 -12.87 9.64
CA THR A 254 -16.79 -11.74 9.20
C THR A 254 -18.29 -12.06 9.19
N ALA A 255 -18.70 -13.31 9.45
CA ALA A 255 -20.06 -13.79 9.26
C ALA A 255 -21.14 -12.99 10.01
N ALA A 256 -20.83 -12.41 11.18
CA ALA A 256 -21.79 -11.58 11.91
C ALA A 256 -22.23 -10.35 11.10
N ALA A 257 -21.29 -9.69 10.42
CA ALA A 257 -21.58 -8.53 9.58
C ALA A 257 -22.45 -8.92 8.38
N THR A 258 -22.08 -9.99 7.66
CA THR A 258 -22.88 -10.52 6.55
C THR A 258 -24.28 -10.94 7.00
N GLY A 259 -24.39 -11.63 8.15
CA GLY A 259 -25.67 -12.08 8.71
C GLY A 259 -26.62 -10.93 9.09
N ALA A 260 -26.07 -9.76 9.41
CA ALA A 260 -26.83 -8.53 9.64
C ALA A 260 -27.14 -7.74 8.35
N GLY A 261 -26.85 -8.31 7.17
CA GLY A 261 -27.10 -7.69 5.87
C GLY A 261 -26.10 -6.59 5.51
N LYS A 262 -24.96 -6.50 6.20
CA LYS A 262 -23.89 -5.56 5.85
C LYS A 262 -23.08 -6.11 4.67
N ARG A 263 -22.57 -5.21 3.82
CA ARG A 263 -21.69 -5.60 2.72
C ARG A 263 -20.31 -5.99 3.27
N VAL A 264 -19.82 -7.15 2.90
CA VAL A 264 -18.50 -7.64 3.33
C VAL A 264 -17.63 -7.91 2.11
N VAL A 265 -16.39 -7.42 2.15
CA VAL A 265 -15.33 -7.71 1.17
C VAL A 265 -14.16 -8.36 1.90
N THR A 266 -13.69 -9.52 1.43
CA THR A 266 -12.49 -10.18 1.97
C THR A 266 -11.35 -10.11 0.95
N LEU A 267 -10.27 -9.41 1.31
CA LEU A 267 -9.21 -9.06 0.36
C LEU A 267 -8.05 -10.06 0.41
N ARG A 268 -8.07 -11.07 -0.47
CA ARG A 268 -7.03 -12.10 -0.64
C ARG A 268 -5.78 -11.49 -1.26
N THR A 269 -4.98 -10.84 -0.42
CA THR A 269 -3.83 -10.05 -0.87
C THR A 269 -2.66 -10.95 -1.23
N GLY A 270 -2.04 -10.70 -2.38
CA GLY A 270 -0.75 -11.28 -2.77
C GLY A 270 0.44 -10.67 -2.02
N VAL A 271 1.66 -10.86 -2.53
CA VAL A 271 2.82 -10.18 -1.97
C VAL A 271 2.84 -8.72 -2.40
N VAL A 272 2.68 -7.82 -1.43
CA VAL A 272 2.70 -6.37 -1.66
C VAL A 272 4.14 -5.89 -1.91
N LEU A 273 4.36 -5.28 -3.07
CA LEU A 273 5.62 -4.67 -3.44
C LEU A 273 5.61 -3.20 -3.06
N SER A 274 6.56 -2.79 -2.20
CA SER A 274 6.79 -1.39 -1.89
C SER A 274 8.25 -1.11 -1.54
N GLY A 275 8.82 -0.03 -2.07
CA GLY A 275 10.14 0.45 -1.70
C GLY A 275 10.23 0.93 -0.24
N ARG A 276 9.09 1.14 0.42
CA ARG A 276 9.00 1.66 1.80
C ARG A 276 8.96 0.58 2.88
N GLY A 277 8.69 -0.68 2.52
CA GLY A 277 8.55 -1.78 3.48
C GLY A 277 8.11 -3.09 2.83
N GLY A 278 7.88 -4.11 3.65
CA GLY A 278 7.54 -5.44 3.15
C GLY A 278 8.76 -6.19 2.61
N MET A 279 8.56 -7.05 1.61
CA MET A 279 9.61 -7.94 1.11
C MET A 279 10.57 -7.25 0.13
N LEU A 280 10.10 -6.26 -0.64
CA LEU A 280 10.90 -5.64 -1.69
C LEU A 280 12.21 -5.00 -1.19
N PRO A 281 12.26 -4.27 -0.05
CA PRO A 281 13.51 -3.72 0.46
C PRO A 281 14.51 -4.81 0.91
N VAL A 282 14.02 -5.96 1.38
CA VAL A 282 14.85 -7.11 1.74
C VAL A 282 15.47 -7.71 0.50
N LEU A 283 14.67 -7.96 -0.54
CA LEU A 283 15.15 -8.44 -1.84
C LEU A 283 16.15 -7.44 -2.45
N LYS A 284 15.82 -6.14 -2.44
CA LYS A 284 16.73 -5.08 -2.90
C LYS A 284 18.08 -5.15 -2.21
N ALA A 285 18.11 -5.32 -0.90
CA ALA A 285 19.36 -5.42 -0.14
C ALA A 285 20.19 -6.65 -0.57
N LEU A 286 19.57 -7.82 -0.68
CA LEU A 286 20.23 -9.06 -1.12
C LEU A 286 20.85 -8.93 -2.51
N PHE A 287 20.08 -8.39 -3.47
CA PHE A 287 20.56 -8.17 -4.84
C PHE A 287 21.65 -7.09 -4.91
N SER A 288 21.54 -6.04 -4.10
CA SER A 288 22.57 -4.99 -4.03
C SER A 288 23.91 -5.49 -3.51
N THR A 289 23.91 -6.56 -2.70
CA THR A 289 25.13 -7.21 -2.18
C THR A 289 25.65 -8.35 -3.07
N GLY A 290 25.05 -8.60 -4.24
CA GLY A 290 25.44 -9.71 -5.12
C GLY A 290 25.01 -11.10 -4.62
N LEU A 291 24.10 -11.15 -3.64
CA LEU A 291 23.52 -12.38 -3.07
C LEU A 291 22.08 -12.62 -3.58
N GLY A 292 21.73 -11.99 -4.71
CA GLY A 292 20.43 -12.14 -5.35
C GLY A 292 20.40 -13.31 -6.33
N GLY A 293 19.33 -14.08 -6.28
CA GLY A 293 19.03 -15.14 -7.23
C GLY A 293 17.69 -15.80 -6.94
N SER A 294 17.30 -16.74 -7.80
CA SER A 294 16.05 -17.48 -7.66
C SER A 294 16.07 -18.39 -6.44
N PHE A 295 14.87 -18.64 -5.90
CA PHE A 295 14.67 -19.69 -4.91
C PHE A 295 14.49 -21.04 -5.62
N GLY A 296 15.31 -22.03 -5.29
CA GLY A 296 15.25 -23.34 -5.96
C GLY A 296 15.51 -23.23 -7.46
N ASP A 297 14.65 -23.86 -8.27
CA ASP A 297 14.67 -23.76 -9.75
C ASP A 297 13.89 -22.55 -10.29
N GLY A 298 13.20 -21.81 -9.40
CA GLY A 298 12.42 -20.62 -9.73
C GLY A 298 11.12 -20.89 -10.50
N ASN A 299 10.68 -22.15 -10.60
CA ASN A 299 9.48 -22.55 -11.35
C ASN A 299 8.24 -22.62 -10.44
N PHE A 300 7.98 -21.53 -9.72
CA PHE A 300 6.75 -21.35 -8.96
C PHE A 300 6.18 -19.96 -9.22
N TRP A 301 4.86 -19.86 -9.26
CA TRP A 301 4.11 -18.63 -9.47
C TRP A 301 4.17 -17.73 -8.24
N PHE A 302 4.59 -16.50 -8.50
CA PHE A 302 4.67 -15.43 -7.53
C PHE A 302 3.46 -14.52 -7.69
N SER A 303 2.45 -14.68 -6.82
CA SER A 303 1.30 -13.76 -6.73
C SER A 303 1.71 -12.46 -6.04
N TRP A 304 1.69 -11.35 -6.76
CA TRP A 304 2.19 -10.05 -6.30
C TRP A 304 1.20 -8.93 -6.59
N ILE A 305 1.37 -7.78 -5.94
CA ILE A 305 0.64 -6.53 -6.26
C ILE A 305 1.48 -5.31 -5.88
N GLY A 306 1.39 -4.22 -6.66
CA GLY A 306 1.93 -2.92 -6.25
C GLY A 306 1.16 -2.35 -5.05
N LEU A 307 1.82 -1.57 -4.20
CA LEU A 307 1.15 -0.96 -3.04
C LEU A 307 -0.02 -0.07 -3.44
N ASP A 308 0.16 0.75 -4.48
CA ASP A 308 -0.87 1.67 -4.95
C ASP A 308 -2.07 0.94 -5.57
N ASP A 309 -1.83 -0.12 -6.34
CA ASP A 309 -2.90 -0.96 -6.89
C ASP A 309 -3.73 -1.61 -5.77
N LEU A 310 -3.07 -2.09 -4.71
CA LEU A 310 -3.79 -2.65 -3.57
C LEU A 310 -4.66 -1.60 -2.87
N THR A 311 -4.16 -0.38 -2.67
CA THR A 311 -4.96 0.67 -2.04
C THR A 311 -6.06 1.18 -2.95
N ASP A 312 -5.84 1.24 -4.27
CA ASP A 312 -6.88 1.51 -5.28
C ASP A 312 -8.01 0.49 -5.20
N ILE A 313 -7.70 -0.81 -5.08
CA ILE A 313 -8.69 -1.87 -4.88
C ILE A 313 -9.49 -1.65 -3.59
N ILE A 314 -8.83 -1.29 -2.48
CA ILE A 314 -9.52 -1.06 -1.20
C ILE A 314 -10.43 0.18 -1.28
N VAL A 315 -9.95 1.29 -1.85
CA VAL A 315 -10.76 2.51 -2.03
C VAL A 315 -11.94 2.22 -2.93
N ARG A 316 -11.72 1.55 -4.06
CA ARG A 316 -12.82 1.12 -4.94
C ARG A 316 -13.81 0.24 -4.20
N SER A 317 -13.34 -0.75 -3.44
CA SER A 317 -14.21 -1.64 -2.65
C SER A 317 -15.02 -0.88 -1.59
N ALA A 318 -14.51 0.24 -1.07
CA ALA A 318 -15.26 1.07 -0.12
C ALA A 318 -16.41 1.82 -0.80
N LEU A 319 -16.21 2.27 -2.05
CA LEU A 319 -17.13 3.14 -2.78
C LEU A 319 -18.09 2.40 -3.73
N ASP A 320 -17.67 1.26 -4.28
CA ASP A 320 -18.42 0.49 -5.27
C ASP A 320 -19.33 -0.54 -4.58
N PRO A 321 -20.66 -0.34 -4.54
CA PRO A 321 -21.57 -1.27 -3.87
C PRO A 321 -21.67 -2.62 -4.58
N ALA A 322 -21.23 -2.74 -5.83
CA ALA A 322 -21.21 -4.00 -6.58
C ALA A 322 -20.09 -4.94 -6.12
N ILE A 323 -19.07 -4.42 -5.45
CA ILE A 323 -17.95 -5.22 -4.94
C ILE A 323 -18.33 -5.84 -3.59
N VAL A 324 -18.48 -7.16 -3.58
CA VAL A 324 -18.86 -7.97 -2.42
C VAL A 324 -18.19 -9.34 -2.47
N GLY A 325 -17.93 -9.93 -1.30
CA GLY A 325 -17.32 -11.24 -1.19
C GLY A 325 -15.79 -11.22 -1.33
N PRO A 326 -15.18 -12.37 -1.68
CA PRO A 326 -13.73 -12.46 -1.85
C PRO A 326 -13.27 -11.64 -3.06
N ILE A 327 -12.14 -10.97 -2.91
CA ILE A 327 -11.43 -10.25 -3.98
C ILE A 327 -9.96 -10.62 -3.93
N ASN A 328 -9.40 -11.07 -5.05
CA ASN A 328 -7.96 -11.27 -5.16
C ASN A 328 -7.25 -9.92 -5.32
N GLY A 329 -6.56 -9.50 -4.25
CA GLY A 329 -5.69 -8.32 -4.24
C GLY A 329 -4.34 -8.65 -4.85
N VAL A 330 -4.33 -8.99 -6.15
CA VAL A 330 -3.15 -9.36 -6.96
C VAL A 330 -3.13 -8.56 -8.26
N SER A 331 -1.95 -8.44 -8.86
CA SER A 331 -1.75 -7.88 -10.20
C SER A 331 -2.31 -8.84 -11.28
N PRO A 332 -2.80 -8.34 -12.43
CA PRO A 332 -3.35 -9.20 -13.50
C PRO A 332 -2.32 -10.12 -14.16
N GLU A 333 -1.02 -9.80 -14.10
CA GLU A 333 0.04 -10.62 -14.69
C GLU A 333 0.87 -11.31 -13.59
N PRO A 334 0.47 -12.53 -13.15
CA PRO A 334 1.32 -13.33 -12.28
C PRO A 334 2.59 -13.74 -13.04
N VAL A 335 3.69 -13.84 -12.31
CA VAL A 335 5.02 -14.14 -12.88
C VAL A 335 5.61 -15.37 -12.21
N LEU A 336 6.54 -16.05 -12.86
CA LEU A 336 7.36 -17.05 -12.17
C LEU A 336 8.42 -16.36 -11.30
N ASN A 337 8.88 -17.03 -10.26
CA ASN A 337 9.94 -16.52 -9.39
C ASN A 337 11.22 -16.15 -10.17
N ARG A 338 11.59 -16.97 -11.16
CA ARG A 338 12.74 -16.69 -12.04
C ARG A 338 12.60 -15.38 -12.82
N ASP A 339 11.37 -15.06 -13.24
CA ASP A 339 11.10 -13.84 -14.01
C ASP A 339 11.11 -12.63 -13.08
N MET A 340 10.58 -12.77 -11.86
CA MET A 340 10.71 -11.75 -10.81
C MET A 340 12.17 -11.43 -10.48
N VAL A 341 13.01 -12.45 -10.37
CA VAL A 341 14.45 -12.30 -10.12
C VAL A 341 15.13 -11.58 -11.28
N ALA A 342 14.80 -11.94 -12.52
CA ALA A 342 15.35 -11.30 -13.72
C ALA A 342 14.96 -9.82 -13.80
N GLU A 343 13.69 -9.49 -13.55
CA GLU A 343 13.21 -8.11 -13.51
C GLU A 343 13.90 -7.29 -12.41
N LEU A 344 14.00 -7.83 -11.20
CA LEU A 344 14.67 -7.15 -10.10
C LEU A 344 16.17 -6.93 -10.37
N ALA A 345 16.84 -7.93 -10.97
CA ALA A 345 18.22 -7.82 -11.41
C ALA A 345 18.41 -6.71 -12.45
N GLY A 346 17.52 -6.64 -13.44
CA GLY A 346 17.49 -5.60 -14.47
C GLY A 346 17.32 -4.21 -13.87
N GLN A 347 16.32 -4.02 -13.01
CA GLN A 347 16.04 -2.73 -12.37
C GLN A 347 17.20 -2.24 -11.49
N LEU A 348 17.83 -3.15 -10.75
CA LEU A 348 18.97 -2.81 -9.89
C LEU A 348 20.30 -2.75 -10.62
N HIS A 349 20.34 -3.12 -11.91
CA HIS A 349 21.56 -3.24 -12.70
C HIS A 349 22.61 -4.14 -12.01
N ARG A 350 22.15 -5.26 -11.43
CA ARG A 350 22.99 -6.23 -10.71
C ARG A 350 22.80 -7.64 -11.28
N PRO A 351 23.88 -8.42 -11.47
CA PRO A 351 23.75 -9.80 -11.94
C PRO A 351 23.07 -10.68 -10.87
N ALA A 352 22.13 -11.54 -11.29
CA ALA A 352 21.46 -12.52 -10.44
C ALA A 352 21.92 -13.95 -10.78
N VAL A 353 23.20 -14.23 -10.54
CA VAL A 353 23.85 -15.48 -11.02
C VAL A 353 23.95 -16.53 -9.90
N ILE A 354 23.82 -16.14 -8.64
CA ILE A 354 23.95 -17.05 -7.50
C ILE A 354 22.55 -17.41 -7.00
N PRO A 355 22.05 -18.65 -7.20
CA PRO A 355 20.78 -19.08 -6.61
C PRO A 355 20.81 -18.89 -5.11
N ILE A 356 19.71 -18.39 -4.53
CA ILE A 356 19.63 -18.25 -3.07
C ILE A 356 19.52 -19.67 -2.51
N PRO A 357 20.45 -20.13 -1.64
CA PRO A 357 20.34 -21.44 -1.04
C PRO A 357 19.02 -21.56 -0.27
N THR A 358 18.24 -22.61 -0.54
CA THR A 358 16.95 -22.89 0.12
C THR A 358 17.07 -23.05 1.65
N LEU A 359 18.30 -23.19 2.15
CA LEU A 359 18.63 -23.21 3.57
C LEU A 359 18.29 -21.90 4.30
N GLY A 360 18.37 -20.73 3.65
CA GLY A 360 18.14 -19.43 4.28
C GLY A 360 16.71 -19.26 4.83
N PRO A 361 15.67 -19.38 3.97
CA PRO A 361 14.27 -19.37 4.41
C PRO A 361 13.96 -20.47 5.43
N THR A 362 14.53 -21.66 5.24
CA THR A 362 14.31 -22.80 6.15
C THR A 362 14.86 -22.54 7.56
N LEU A 363 16.00 -21.85 7.68
CA LEU A 363 16.59 -21.47 8.97
C LEU A 363 15.78 -20.38 9.68
N LEU A 364 15.21 -19.43 8.93
CA LEU A 364 14.45 -18.30 9.48
C LEU A 364 12.99 -18.65 9.81
N LEU A 365 12.33 -19.40 8.92
CA LEU A 365 10.88 -19.66 8.97
C LEU A 365 10.55 -21.11 9.40
N GLY A 366 11.55 -21.98 9.46
CA GLY A 366 11.34 -23.43 9.50
C GLY A 366 10.98 -23.99 8.11
N ARG A 367 10.98 -25.32 7.97
CA ARG A 367 10.63 -25.99 6.69
C ARG A 367 9.22 -25.66 6.24
N GLU A 368 8.26 -25.70 7.16
CA GLU A 368 6.86 -25.41 6.87
C GLU A 368 6.64 -23.94 6.49
N GLY A 369 7.26 -22.98 7.19
CA GLY A 369 7.13 -21.56 6.83
C GLY A 369 7.86 -21.21 5.52
N ALA A 370 8.97 -21.88 5.20
CA ALA A 370 9.60 -21.74 3.89
C ALA A 370 8.70 -22.25 2.76
N HIS A 371 8.08 -23.41 2.94
CA HIS A 371 7.13 -24.01 1.98
C HIS A 371 5.87 -23.17 1.81
N GLN A 372 5.22 -22.77 2.92
CA GLN A 372 3.93 -22.09 2.88
C GLN A 372 4.00 -20.59 2.54
N LEU A 373 5.18 -19.96 2.58
CA LEU A 373 5.31 -18.51 2.32
C LEU A 373 6.37 -18.18 1.27
N ALA A 374 7.57 -18.75 1.39
CA ALA A 374 8.69 -18.37 0.52
C ALA A 374 8.67 -19.12 -0.82
N LEU A 375 8.09 -20.32 -0.84
CA LEU A 375 7.99 -21.22 -1.99
C LEU A 375 6.54 -21.51 -2.38
N ALA A 376 5.58 -20.71 -1.90
CA ALA A 376 4.19 -20.88 -2.28
C ALA A 376 4.03 -20.63 -3.79
N ASP A 377 3.39 -21.57 -4.47
CA ASP A 377 3.20 -21.60 -5.91
C ASP A 377 1.75 -21.24 -6.23
N GLN A 378 1.47 -19.94 -6.35
CA GLN A 378 0.10 -19.44 -6.46
C GLN A 378 -0.04 -18.60 -7.71
N ARG A 379 -0.84 -19.09 -8.67
CA ARG A 379 -1.19 -18.38 -9.90
C ARG A 379 -2.54 -17.68 -9.78
N ALA A 380 -2.67 -16.78 -8.80
CA ALA A 380 -3.90 -16.02 -8.60
C ALA A 380 -4.03 -14.88 -9.60
N VAL A 381 -5.27 -14.66 -10.06
CA VAL A 381 -5.65 -13.54 -10.93
C VAL A 381 -6.81 -12.75 -10.30
N PRO A 382 -6.92 -11.44 -10.58
CA PRO A 382 -7.92 -10.57 -9.96
C PRO A 382 -9.24 -10.55 -10.75
N ALA A 383 -9.83 -11.74 -11.00
CA ALA A 383 -10.95 -11.88 -11.94
C ALA A 383 -12.17 -11.04 -11.56
N ALA A 384 -12.46 -10.87 -10.26
CA ALA A 384 -13.55 -10.01 -9.81
C ALA A 384 -13.30 -8.51 -10.12
N MET A 385 -12.07 -8.04 -9.96
CA MET A 385 -11.70 -6.65 -10.27
C MET A 385 -11.64 -6.41 -11.78
N GLU A 386 -11.16 -7.37 -12.57
CA GLU A 386 -11.20 -7.32 -14.03
C GLU A 386 -12.64 -7.29 -14.55
N ALA A 387 -13.52 -8.14 -14.02
CA ALA A 387 -14.95 -8.15 -14.36
C ALA A 387 -15.64 -6.82 -14.01
N ALA A 388 -15.18 -6.16 -12.95
CA ALA A 388 -15.64 -4.81 -12.58
C ALA A 388 -14.99 -3.70 -13.44
N GLY A 389 -14.13 -4.02 -14.42
CA GLY A 389 -13.44 -3.04 -15.25
C GLY A 389 -12.40 -2.21 -14.49
N HIS A 390 -11.77 -2.78 -13.46
CA HIS A 390 -10.70 -2.11 -12.72
C HIS A 390 -9.48 -1.92 -13.60
N VAL A 391 -8.89 -0.73 -13.54
CA VAL A 391 -7.66 -0.39 -14.27
C VAL A 391 -6.52 -0.31 -13.28
N PHE A 392 -5.62 -1.28 -13.36
CA PHE A 392 -4.39 -1.34 -12.60
C PHE A 392 -3.40 -0.28 -13.06
N ARG A 393 -2.75 0.39 -12.10
CA ARG A 393 -1.62 1.30 -12.33
C ARG A 393 -0.42 0.56 -12.90
N TYR A 394 -0.12 -0.62 -12.35
CA TYR A 394 1.05 -1.41 -12.73
C TYR A 394 0.66 -2.85 -13.08
N PRO A 395 0.14 -3.11 -14.29
CA PRO A 395 -0.20 -4.47 -14.70
C PRO A 395 1.02 -5.38 -14.82
N THR A 396 2.19 -4.82 -15.11
CA THR A 396 3.45 -5.57 -15.28
C THR A 396 4.40 -5.36 -14.10
N LEU A 397 5.17 -6.40 -13.76
CA LEU A 397 6.10 -6.37 -12.64
C LEU A 397 7.21 -5.33 -12.83
N GLY A 398 7.77 -5.25 -14.05
CA GLY A 398 8.84 -4.30 -14.36
C GLY A 398 8.42 -2.85 -14.09
N ALA A 399 7.17 -2.49 -14.42
CA ALA A 399 6.63 -1.14 -14.16
C ALA A 399 6.48 -0.88 -12.65
N ALA A 400 5.92 -1.83 -11.89
CA ALA A 400 5.78 -1.70 -10.44
C ALA A 400 7.15 -1.57 -9.74
N LEU A 401 8.14 -2.35 -10.16
CA LEU A 401 9.50 -2.30 -9.62
C LEU A 401 10.19 -0.98 -9.99
N ALA A 402 10.05 -0.49 -11.23
CA ALA A 402 10.58 0.80 -11.63
C ALA A 402 10.01 1.93 -10.75
N HIS A 403 8.71 1.93 -10.50
CA HIS A 403 8.06 2.91 -9.62
C HIS A 403 8.59 2.85 -8.19
N GLU A 404 8.57 1.67 -7.58
CA GLU A 404 8.91 1.49 -6.16
C GLU A 404 10.42 1.56 -5.86
N LEU A 405 11.27 1.34 -6.86
CA LEU A 405 12.73 1.37 -6.72
C LEU A 405 13.38 2.66 -7.25
N GLY A 406 12.62 3.55 -7.87
CA GLY A 406 13.12 4.80 -8.46
C GLY A 406 13.82 4.60 -9.81
N GLY A 407 13.35 3.65 -10.61
CA GLY A 407 13.76 3.39 -11.98
C GLY A 407 12.91 4.12 -13.04
N GLU A 408 11.92 4.91 -12.62
CA GLU A 408 11.12 5.73 -13.55
C GLU A 408 11.91 6.91 -14.12
N GLU A 409 11.55 7.25 -15.36
CA GLU A 409 11.98 8.47 -16.02
C GLU A 409 11.03 9.63 -15.72
N LEU A 410 11.51 10.87 -15.87
CA LEU A 410 10.65 12.04 -15.78
C LEU A 410 9.60 12.01 -16.89
N TRP A 411 8.41 12.53 -16.60
CA TRP A 411 7.42 12.78 -17.64
C TRP A 411 7.98 13.71 -18.71
N ALA A 412 7.66 13.40 -19.96
CA ALA A 412 8.03 14.26 -21.08
C ALA A 412 7.41 15.66 -20.89
N GLU A 413 8.13 16.69 -21.33
CA GLU A 413 7.61 18.05 -21.31
C GLU A 413 6.30 18.11 -22.12
N PRO A 414 5.22 18.69 -21.55
CA PRO A 414 3.98 18.83 -22.26
C PRO A 414 4.16 19.75 -23.47
N LYS A 415 3.47 19.43 -24.57
CA LYS A 415 3.49 20.24 -25.79
C LYS A 415 2.48 21.37 -25.66
N GLY A 416 2.88 22.59 -26.03
CA GLY A 416 2.03 23.78 -25.97
C GLY A 416 2.63 24.84 -25.04
N GLU A 417 2.26 26.11 -25.25
CA GLU A 417 2.64 27.19 -24.33
C GLU A 417 1.62 27.27 -23.18
N PRO A 418 2.05 27.57 -21.94
CA PRO A 418 1.14 27.80 -20.82
C PRO A 418 0.11 28.88 -21.16
N VAL A 419 -1.14 28.73 -20.67
CA VAL A 419 -2.19 29.71 -20.91
C VAL A 419 -2.05 30.83 -19.88
N GLY A 420 -1.48 31.95 -20.31
CA GLY A 420 -1.45 33.20 -19.55
C GLY A 420 -0.04 33.74 -19.33
N GLU A 421 0.27 34.86 -19.97
CA GLU A 421 1.36 35.74 -19.57
C GLU A 421 1.16 36.18 -18.12
N LEU A 422 2.27 36.22 -17.37
CA LEU A 422 2.42 36.98 -16.13
C LEU A 422 1.90 38.41 -16.37
N THR A 423 0.66 38.67 -15.98
CA THR A 423 0.15 40.04 -15.85
C THR A 423 0.08 40.33 -14.36
N ASP A 424 0.81 41.40 -14.01
CA ASP A 424 1.29 41.86 -12.69
C ASP A 424 0.35 41.71 -11.47
#